data_AF-A0A6J0TS15-F1
#
_entry.id   AF-A0A6J0TS15-F1
#
_cell.length_a   1.000
_cell.length_b   1.000
_cell.length_c   1.000
_cell.angle_alpha   90.00
_cell.angle_beta   90.00
_cell.angle_gamma   90.00
#
_symmetry.space_group_name_H-M   'P 1'
#
loop_
_entity.id
_entity.type
_entity.pdbx_description
1 polymer ?
#
loop_
_entity_poly.entity_id
_entity_poly.type
_entity_poly.pdbx_seq_one_letter_code
_entity_poly.pdbx_strand_id
1 'polypeptide(L)'
;MGAAHGKKKEYSLQSRCYKENGEHIINGSASMYSEIQRERPDLGSIMAHPDYIDGNPDLIKPKKLLNPVRASKSHQELHRELLMNHKRGLGVESKPELQRVLEHRRRNQLIRQRKEEEEAKKLKSPFEQELMKRQQRLDQLEREQEKQEENAPEFVKVKENLRRTSTLTGAEKVA
;
A
#
# COMPACT_ATOMS: atom_id res chain seq x y z
N MET A 1 49.17 35.50 4.71
CA MET A 1 48.56 34.93 5.92
C MET A 1 47.32 34.16 5.46
N GLY A 2 47.37 32.82 5.56
CA GLY A 2 46.63 31.90 4.69
C GLY A 2 45.13 31.72 5.00
N ALA A 3 44.39 31.36 3.96
CA ALA A 3 43.00 30.88 4.05
C ALA A 3 42.99 29.39 4.41
N ALA A 4 42.29 29.02 5.48
CA ALA A 4 42.13 27.64 5.91
C ALA A 4 40.97 26.96 5.17
N HIS A 5 41.28 25.99 4.32
CA HIS A 5 40.29 25.11 3.69
C HIS A 5 39.84 24.01 4.66
N GLY A 6 38.62 24.12 5.16
CA GLY A 6 37.95 23.06 5.93
C GLY A 6 37.54 21.89 5.03
N LYS A 7 38.20 20.74 5.20
CA LYS A 7 37.80 19.47 4.56
C LYS A 7 36.48 19.00 5.17
N LYS A 8 35.37 19.11 4.43
CA LYS A 8 34.12 18.41 4.78
C LYS A 8 34.33 16.92 4.53
N LYS A 9 34.32 16.10 5.59
CA LYS A 9 34.22 14.65 5.48
C LYS A 9 32.78 14.31 5.09
N GLU A 10 32.58 13.80 3.88
CA GLU A 10 31.32 13.17 3.50
C GLU A 10 31.23 11.80 4.17
N TYR A 11 30.33 11.67 5.15
CA TYR A 11 29.97 10.37 5.70
C TYR A 11 28.97 9.70 4.74
N SER A 12 29.47 8.81 3.89
CA SER A 12 28.66 7.87 3.12
C SER A 12 28.04 6.85 4.08
N LEU A 13 26.75 7.01 4.39
CA LEU A 13 25.96 6.00 5.10
C LEU A 13 25.43 5.01 4.07
N GLN A 14 26.30 4.08 3.68
CA GLN A 14 25.97 2.97 2.82
C GLN A 14 25.22 1.92 3.66
N SER A 15 23.89 2.00 3.69
CA SER A 15 23.03 1.02 4.36
C SER A 15 23.15 -0.35 3.66
N ARG A 16 24.05 -1.20 4.16
CA ARG A 16 24.04 -2.64 3.82
C ARG A 16 22.81 -3.27 4.46
N CYS A 17 21.85 -3.61 3.62
CA CYS A 17 20.73 -4.47 3.96
C CYS A 17 21.24 -5.91 4.12
N TYR A 18 21.39 -6.37 5.36
CA TYR A 18 21.53 -7.79 5.66
C TYR A 18 20.13 -8.37 5.84
N LYS A 19 19.79 -9.33 4.98
CA LYS A 19 18.63 -10.21 5.17
C LYS A 19 19.09 -11.37 6.06
N GLU A 20 18.56 -11.47 7.26
CA GLU A 20 18.67 -12.69 8.05
C GLU A 20 17.27 -13.26 8.27
N ASN A 21 17.08 -14.46 7.75
CA ASN A 21 15.98 -15.34 8.09
C ASN A 21 16.32 -15.98 9.44
N GLY A 22 15.49 -15.76 10.45
CA GLY A 22 15.62 -16.41 11.74
C GLY A 22 14.27 -16.41 12.44
N GLU A 23 13.63 -17.57 12.48
CA GLU A 23 12.48 -17.82 13.34
C GLU A 23 12.88 -17.52 14.80
N HIS A 24 12.18 -16.60 15.44
CA HIS A 24 12.29 -16.35 16.88
C HIS A 24 10.91 -16.46 17.52
N ILE A 25 10.62 -17.70 17.92
CA ILE A 25 10.06 -18.13 19.20
C ILE A 25 9.38 -17.01 20.00
N ILE A 26 8.06 -17.11 20.05
CA ILE A 26 7.14 -16.39 20.91
C ILE A 26 7.58 -16.59 22.37
N ASN A 27 8.16 -15.58 23.02
CA ASN A 27 8.31 -15.55 24.46
C ASN A 27 8.31 -14.11 25.00
N GLY A 28 7.18 -13.77 25.65
CA GLY A 28 7.18 -13.05 26.92
C GLY A 28 7.77 -11.65 26.97
N SER A 29 7.08 -10.67 26.42
CA SER A 29 7.01 -9.35 27.06
C SER A 29 5.56 -8.90 27.08
N ALA A 30 4.79 -9.48 28.00
CA ALA A 30 3.48 -8.97 28.37
C ALA A 30 3.66 -7.51 28.79
N SER A 31 3.16 -6.59 27.96
CA SER A 31 3.02 -5.20 28.37
C SER A 31 2.09 -5.18 29.57
N MET A 32 2.66 -4.93 30.75
CA MET A 32 1.98 -4.76 32.05
C MET A 32 0.76 -3.83 31.97
N TYR A 33 0.73 -2.93 31.00
CA TYR A 33 -0.36 -1.98 30.80
C TYR A 33 -1.59 -2.57 30.08
N SER A 34 -1.43 -3.67 29.35
CA SER A 34 -2.53 -4.37 28.66
C SER A 34 -3.33 -5.27 29.61
N GLU A 35 -2.71 -5.72 30.71
CA GLU A 35 -3.26 -6.70 31.64
C GLU A 35 -4.17 -6.02 32.68
N ILE A 36 -3.78 -4.83 33.16
CA ILE A 36 -4.56 -4.02 34.10
C ILE A 36 -5.93 -3.60 33.53
N GLN A 37 -6.08 -3.55 32.20
CA GLN A 37 -7.34 -3.15 31.54
C GLN A 37 -8.27 -4.33 31.21
N ARG A 38 -7.86 -5.58 31.48
CA ARG A 38 -8.67 -6.78 31.25
C ARG A 38 -9.44 -7.25 32.49
N GLU A 39 -9.20 -6.66 33.65
CA GLU A 39 -10.02 -6.82 34.85
C GLU A 39 -11.42 -6.22 34.58
N ARG A 40 -12.27 -7.03 33.95
CA ARG A 40 -13.70 -6.77 33.79
C ARG A 40 -14.37 -6.89 35.17
N PRO A 41 -15.13 -5.89 35.63
CA PRO A 41 -16.35 -6.21 36.34
C PRO A 41 -17.29 -6.87 35.32
N ASP A 42 -17.65 -8.11 35.62
CA ASP A 42 -18.64 -8.89 34.91
C ASP A 42 -19.90 -8.05 34.61
N LEU A 43 -20.26 -7.96 33.32
CA LEU A 43 -21.38 -7.15 32.82
C LEU A 43 -22.75 -7.73 33.21
N GLY A 44 -22.81 -8.76 34.07
CA GLY A 44 -24.03 -9.39 34.56
C GLY A 44 -24.41 -9.10 36.03
N SER A 45 -23.59 -8.41 36.82
CA SER A 45 -23.74 -8.45 38.30
C SER A 45 -24.44 -7.25 38.97
N ILE A 46 -24.86 -6.21 38.24
CA ILE A 46 -25.54 -5.05 38.86
C ILE A 46 -27.02 -5.01 38.47
N MET A 47 -27.71 -6.15 38.49
CA MET A 47 -29.13 -6.12 38.81
C MET A 47 -29.19 -6.18 40.34
N ALA A 48 -29.30 -5.02 40.98
CA ALA A 48 -29.57 -4.95 42.40
C ALA A 48 -30.94 -5.58 42.66
N HIS A 49 -30.92 -6.85 43.07
CA HIS A 49 -32.07 -7.58 43.59
C HIS A 49 -32.64 -6.78 44.79
N PRO A 50 -33.96 -6.55 44.88
CA PRO A 50 -34.53 -5.80 45.98
C PRO A 50 -34.65 -6.71 47.21
N ASP A 51 -33.56 -6.85 47.95
CA ASP A 51 -33.56 -7.60 49.21
C ASP A 51 -33.97 -6.65 50.36
N TYR A 52 -35.28 -6.50 50.57
CA TYR A 52 -35.92 -6.68 51.88
C TYR A 52 -37.42 -6.35 51.82
N ILE A 53 -38.23 -7.28 52.31
CA ILE A 53 -39.63 -7.05 52.68
C ILE A 53 -39.65 -5.97 53.78
N ASP A 54 -40.38 -4.89 53.54
CA ASP A 54 -40.45 -3.73 54.43
C ASP A 54 -41.46 -3.98 55.57
N GLY A 55 -40.96 -4.53 56.68
CA GLY A 55 -41.78 -4.89 57.85
C GLY A 55 -42.04 -3.78 58.86
N ASN A 56 -41.94 -2.49 58.51
CA ASN A 56 -42.35 -1.41 59.42
C ASN A 56 -42.74 -0.13 58.64
N PRO A 57 -44.04 0.20 58.50
CA PRO A 57 -44.50 1.32 57.68
C PRO A 57 -44.22 2.71 58.28
N ASP A 58 -43.83 2.80 59.56
CA ASP A 58 -43.67 4.06 60.29
C ASP A 58 -42.23 4.62 60.32
N LEU A 59 -41.26 3.94 59.68
CA LEU A 59 -39.87 4.41 59.62
C LEU A 59 -39.62 5.20 58.32
N ILE A 60 -39.32 6.51 58.45
CA ILE A 60 -38.90 7.34 57.32
C ILE A 60 -37.53 6.86 56.82
N LYS A 61 -37.53 6.15 55.69
CA LYS A 61 -36.30 5.70 55.04
C LYS A 61 -35.60 6.85 54.34
N PRO A 62 -34.27 7.00 54.48
CA PRO A 62 -33.53 7.97 53.69
C PRO A 62 -33.70 7.65 52.20
N LYS A 63 -34.23 8.62 51.45
CA LYS A 63 -34.40 8.52 50.00
C LYS A 63 -33.02 8.47 49.36
N LYS A 64 -32.68 7.33 48.75
CA LYS A 64 -31.43 7.21 47.97
C LYS A 64 -31.49 8.21 46.81
N LEU A 65 -30.59 9.18 46.80
CA LEU A 65 -30.45 10.12 45.70
C LEU A 65 -29.94 9.36 44.47
N LEU A 66 -30.50 9.69 43.30
CA LEU A 66 -30.04 9.11 42.05
C LEU A 66 -28.68 9.71 41.71
N ASN A 67 -27.71 8.84 41.43
CA ASN A 67 -26.38 9.28 41.02
C ASN A 67 -26.49 10.00 39.66
N PRO A 68 -26.05 11.26 39.53
CA PRO A 68 -26.22 12.05 38.30
C PRO A 68 -25.62 11.39 37.05
N VAL A 69 -24.50 10.67 37.20
CA VAL A 69 -23.84 9.90 36.12
C VAL A 69 -24.69 8.70 35.69
N ARG A 70 -25.39 8.07 36.64
CA ARG A 70 -26.31 6.95 36.41
C ARG A 70 -27.74 7.39 36.06
N ALA A 71 -28.10 8.64 36.34
CA ALA A 71 -29.38 9.23 35.97
C ALA A 71 -29.37 9.72 34.51
N SER A 72 -28.22 10.21 34.02
CA SER A 72 -28.07 10.62 32.62
C SER A 72 -27.87 9.42 31.70
N LYS A 73 -28.89 9.11 30.88
CA LYS A 73 -28.82 8.08 29.84
C LYS A 73 -27.79 8.43 28.76
N SER A 74 -27.74 9.70 28.35
CA SER A 74 -26.81 10.20 27.33
C SER A 74 -25.35 9.96 27.73
N HIS A 75 -25.00 10.22 28.99
CA HIS A 75 -23.63 10.00 29.47
C HIS A 75 -23.25 8.51 29.46
N GLN A 76 -24.16 7.63 29.89
CA GLN A 76 -23.93 6.18 29.86
C GLN A 76 -23.83 5.63 28.43
N GLU A 77 -24.62 6.17 27.52
CA GLU A 77 -24.60 5.82 26.11
C GLU A 77 -23.28 6.22 25.46
N LEU A 78 -22.79 7.43 25.74
CA LEU A 78 -21.47 7.86 25.31
C LEU A 78 -20.38 6.94 25.86
N HIS A 79 -20.41 6.60 27.15
CA HIS A 79 -19.43 5.67 27.73
C HIS A 79 -19.45 4.30 27.05
N ARG A 80 -20.65 3.77 26.78
CA ARG A 80 -20.84 2.50 26.06
C ARG A 80 -20.29 2.59 24.64
N GLU A 81 -20.58 3.67 23.92
CA GLU A 81 -20.12 3.90 22.55
C GLU A 81 -18.59 4.01 22.48
N LEU A 82 -17.98 4.79 23.37
CA LEU A 82 -16.52 4.93 23.44
C LEU A 82 -15.83 3.58 23.68
N LEU A 83 -16.34 2.77 24.61
CA LEU A 83 -15.85 1.41 24.85
C LEU A 83 -16.03 0.50 23.63
N MET A 84 -17.16 0.60 22.94
CA MET A 84 -17.43 -0.20 21.74
C MET A 84 -16.52 0.21 20.57
N ASN A 85 -16.26 1.50 20.37
CA ASN A 85 -15.36 2.00 19.34
C ASN A 85 -13.92 1.54 19.59
N HIS A 86 -13.47 1.59 20.85
CA HIS A 86 -12.16 1.07 21.24
C HIS A 86 -12.06 -0.44 21.01
N LYS A 87 -13.06 -1.22 21.44
CA LYS A 87 -13.12 -2.68 21.22
C LYS A 87 -13.19 -3.06 19.74
N ARG A 88 -13.87 -2.27 18.92
CA ARG A 88 -14.03 -2.50 17.47
C ARG A 88 -12.86 -1.95 16.66
N GLY A 89 -11.86 -1.32 17.29
CA GLY A 89 -10.73 -0.71 16.57
C GLY A 89 -11.14 0.46 15.66
N LEU A 90 -12.34 1.01 15.86
CA LEU A 90 -12.87 2.18 15.14
C LEU A 90 -12.45 3.49 15.81
N GLY A 91 -11.44 3.46 16.69
CA GLY A 91 -10.80 4.66 17.19
C GLY A 91 -10.06 5.37 16.06
N VAL A 92 -10.07 6.70 16.07
CA VAL A 92 -9.42 7.64 15.13
C VAL A 92 -7.88 7.43 15.02
N GLU A 93 -7.32 6.43 15.69
CA GLU A 93 -5.90 6.11 15.72
C GLU A 93 -5.68 4.63 15.40
N SER A 94 -5.88 4.22 14.14
CA SER A 94 -5.47 2.87 13.69
C SER A 94 -3.97 2.81 13.32
N LYS A 95 -3.30 3.97 13.24
CA LYS A 95 -1.85 4.10 13.02
C LYS A 95 -1.33 5.35 13.73
N PRO A 96 -0.18 5.31 14.44
CA PRO A 96 0.42 6.51 15.03
C PRO A 96 0.66 7.59 13.97
N GLU A 97 0.61 8.87 14.36
CA GLU A 97 0.71 10.02 13.45
C GLU A 97 1.88 9.92 12.47
N LEU A 98 3.06 9.51 12.96
CA LEU A 98 4.26 9.32 12.15
C LEU A 98 4.02 8.29 11.02
N GLN A 99 3.36 7.18 11.32
CA GLN A 99 3.05 6.16 10.32
C GLN A 99 2.06 6.69 9.29
N ARG A 100 1.05 7.47 9.70
CA ARG A 100 0.14 8.15 8.75
C ARG A 100 0.90 9.09 7.82
N VAL A 101 1.81 9.91 8.37
CA VAL A 101 2.63 10.84 7.60
C VAL A 101 3.55 10.10 6.62
N LEU A 102 4.19 9.02 7.03
CA LEU A 102 5.05 8.21 6.16
C LEU A 102 4.26 7.52 5.03
N GLU A 103 3.08 6.97 5.33
CA GLU A 103 2.19 6.38 4.32
C GLU A 103 1.66 7.43 3.35
N HIS A 104 1.25 8.59 3.86
CA HIS A 104 0.81 9.71 3.04
C HIS A 104 1.93 10.20 2.12
N ARG A 105 3.15 10.35 2.64
CA ARG A 105 4.34 10.72 1.86
C ARG A 105 4.63 9.70 0.76
N ARG A 106 4.59 8.40 1.07
CA ARG A 106 4.79 7.32 0.09
C ARG A 106 3.73 7.37 -1.00
N ARG A 107 2.45 7.51 -0.63
CA ARG A 107 1.34 7.64 -1.59
C ARG A 107 1.52 8.86 -2.49
N ASN A 108 1.86 10.01 -1.92
CA ASN A 108 2.05 11.24 -2.67
C ASN A 108 3.23 11.14 -3.65
N GLN A 109 4.29 10.44 -3.29
CA GLN A 109 5.43 10.22 -4.18
C GLN A 109 5.03 9.38 -5.41
N LEU A 110 4.28 8.29 -5.21
CA LEU A 110 3.77 7.48 -6.31
C LEU A 110 2.82 8.28 -7.22
N ILE A 111 1.95 9.10 -6.63
CA ILE A 111 1.03 9.95 -7.40
C ILE A 111 1.81 10.96 -8.25
N ARG A 112 2.84 11.61 -7.69
CA ARG A 112 3.69 12.55 -8.43
C ARG A 112 4.40 11.87 -9.60
N GLN A 113 5.03 10.71 -9.37
CA GLN A 113 5.69 9.94 -10.42
C GLN A 113 4.73 9.58 -11.55
N ARG A 114 3.54 9.06 -11.21
CA ARG A 114 2.52 8.73 -12.21
C ARG A 114 2.06 9.95 -13.01
N LYS A 115 1.89 11.09 -12.35
CA LYS A 115 1.49 12.35 -12.99
C LYS A 115 2.58 12.87 -13.92
N GLU A 116 3.84 12.82 -13.50
CA GLU A 116 5.00 13.20 -14.32
C GLU A 116 5.14 12.31 -15.55
N GLU A 117 4.94 10.99 -15.42
CA GLU A 117 4.91 10.07 -16.56
C GLU A 117 3.77 10.37 -17.53
N GLU A 118 2.58 10.68 -17.01
CA GLU A 118 1.42 11.04 -17.82
C GLU A 118 1.62 12.39 -18.52
N GLU A 119 2.18 13.37 -17.83
CA GLU A 119 2.57 14.66 -18.38
C GLU A 119 3.65 14.50 -19.45
N ALA A 120 4.69 13.69 -19.22
CA ALA A 120 5.70 13.38 -20.23
C ALA A 120 5.09 12.68 -21.46
N LYS A 121 4.12 11.78 -21.26
CA LYS A 121 3.36 11.17 -22.36
C LYS A 121 2.49 12.18 -23.11
N LYS A 122 1.90 13.15 -22.42
CA LYS A 122 1.06 14.20 -23.01
C LYS A 122 1.89 15.28 -23.71
N LEU A 123 3.06 15.59 -23.18
CA LEU A 123 4.07 16.50 -23.74
C LEU A 123 4.87 15.87 -24.87
N LYS A 124 4.59 14.61 -25.26
CA LYS A 124 5.13 14.04 -26.48
C LYS A 124 4.85 14.98 -27.64
N SER A 125 5.95 15.50 -28.22
CA SER A 125 5.92 16.40 -29.36
C SER A 125 5.03 15.84 -30.48
N PRO A 126 4.29 16.67 -31.24
CA PRO A 126 3.55 16.21 -32.41
C PRO A 126 4.40 15.34 -33.37
N PHE A 127 5.69 15.64 -33.49
CA PHE A 127 6.64 14.85 -34.27
C PHE A 127 6.90 13.45 -33.68
N GLU A 128 7.07 13.35 -32.35
CA GLU A 128 7.24 12.08 -31.63
C GLU A 128 6.00 11.18 -31.79
N GLN A 129 4.82 11.78 -31.78
CA GLN A 129 3.57 11.06 -32.04
C GLN A 129 3.52 10.51 -33.47
N GLU A 130 3.98 11.27 -34.47
CA GLU A 130 3.98 10.81 -35.86
C GLU A 130 5.05 9.73 -36.11
N LEU A 131 6.21 9.82 -35.44
CA LEU A 131 7.23 8.78 -35.47
C LEU A 131 6.70 7.47 -34.90
N MET A 132 6.03 7.51 -33.74
CA MET A 132 5.37 6.35 -33.14
C MET A 132 4.32 5.74 -34.08
N LYS A 133 3.48 6.56 -34.72
CA LYS A 133 2.51 6.06 -35.72
C LYS A 133 3.20 5.40 -36.91
N ARG A 134 4.29 6.00 -37.40
CA ARG A 134 5.07 5.44 -38.52
C ARG A 134 5.67 4.08 -38.14
N GLN A 135 6.24 3.96 -36.94
CA GLN A 135 6.74 2.68 -36.42
C GLN A 135 5.62 1.64 -36.38
N GLN A 136 4.46 1.97 -35.81
CA GLN A 136 3.31 1.06 -35.74
C GLN A 136 2.81 0.59 -37.12
N ARG A 137 2.89 1.44 -38.15
CA ARG A 137 2.55 1.04 -39.53
C ARG A 137 3.58 0.08 -40.10
N LEU A 138 4.88 0.33 -39.87
CA LEU A 138 5.95 -0.55 -40.32
C LEU A 138 5.85 -1.93 -39.65
N ASP A 139 5.64 -1.98 -38.33
CA ASP A 139 5.48 -3.24 -37.59
C ASP A 139 4.28 -4.07 -38.10
N GLN A 140 3.20 -3.42 -38.54
CA GLN A 140 2.04 -4.10 -39.15
C GLN A 140 2.40 -4.69 -40.51
N LEU A 141 3.06 -3.91 -41.36
CA LEU A 141 3.50 -4.37 -42.68
C LEU A 141 4.50 -5.51 -42.58
N GLU A 142 5.43 -5.46 -41.62
CA GLU A 142 6.40 -6.52 -41.37
C GLU A 142 5.69 -7.82 -40.97
N ARG A 143 4.75 -7.76 -40.02
CA ARG A 143 3.94 -8.94 -39.65
C ARG A 143 3.10 -9.48 -40.81
N GLU A 144 2.59 -8.60 -41.68
CA GLU A 144 1.86 -9.02 -42.87
C GLU A 144 2.77 -9.69 -43.90
N GLN A 145 3.99 -9.17 -44.09
CA GLN A 145 5.01 -9.77 -44.95
C GLN A 145 5.48 -11.12 -44.42
N GLU A 146 5.78 -11.23 -43.11
CA GLU A 146 6.15 -12.50 -42.47
C GLU A 146 5.07 -13.57 -42.70
N LYS A 147 3.79 -13.19 -42.53
CA LYS A 147 2.67 -14.09 -42.83
C LYS A 147 2.60 -14.46 -44.30
N GLN A 148 2.84 -13.54 -45.22
CA GLN A 148 2.85 -13.85 -46.65
C GLN A 148 4.02 -14.77 -47.03
N GLU A 149 5.19 -14.58 -46.44
CA GLU A 149 6.39 -15.40 -46.66
C GLU A 149 6.23 -16.80 -46.05
N GLU A 150 5.60 -16.90 -44.88
CA GLU A 150 5.24 -18.18 -44.26
C GLU A 150 4.24 -18.95 -45.13
N ASN A 151 3.18 -18.28 -45.61
CA ASN A 151 2.14 -18.85 -46.46
C ASN A 151 2.55 -19.05 -47.93
N ALA A 152 3.72 -18.57 -48.36
CA ALA A 152 4.21 -18.79 -49.71
C ALA A 152 4.53 -20.28 -49.94
N PRO A 153 4.19 -20.84 -51.12
CA PRO A 153 4.51 -22.24 -51.40
C PRO A 153 6.03 -22.46 -51.49
N GLU A 154 6.51 -23.60 -51.01
CA GLU A 154 7.95 -23.90 -50.84
C GLU A 154 8.78 -23.70 -52.12
N PHE A 155 8.24 -24.05 -53.29
CA PHE A 155 8.97 -23.91 -54.56
C PHE A 155 9.34 -22.45 -54.87
N VAL A 156 8.56 -21.47 -54.39
CA VAL A 156 8.88 -20.04 -54.53
C VAL A 156 10.07 -19.67 -53.65
N LYS A 157 10.10 -20.16 -52.40
CA LYS A 157 11.21 -19.95 -51.45
C LYS A 157 12.50 -20.58 -51.98
N VAL A 158 12.42 -21.83 -52.46
CA VAL A 158 13.56 -22.55 -53.06
C VAL A 158 14.06 -21.82 -54.30
N LYS A 159 13.17 -21.38 -55.20
CA LYS A 159 13.55 -20.63 -56.41
C LYS A 159 14.24 -19.31 -56.09
N GLU A 160 13.78 -18.58 -55.07
CA GLU A 160 14.42 -17.34 -54.64
C GLU A 160 15.84 -17.60 -54.09
N ASN A 161 15.99 -18.62 -53.25
CA ASN A 161 17.30 -19.02 -52.71
C ASN A 161 18.28 -19.36 -53.85
N LEU A 162 17.83 -20.13 -54.85
CA LEU A 162 18.64 -20.43 -56.04
C LEU A 162 19.00 -19.17 -56.83
N ARG A 163 18.09 -18.18 -56.93
CA ARG A 163 18.37 -16.89 -57.59
C ARG A 163 19.40 -16.07 -56.82
N ARG A 164 19.27 -15.98 -55.49
CA ARG A 164 20.22 -15.26 -54.61
C ARG A 164 21.64 -15.85 -54.70
N THR A 165 21.76 -17.17 -54.76
CA THR A 165 23.06 -17.84 -54.93
C THR A 165 23.60 -17.74 -56.35
N SER A 166 22.74 -17.75 -57.38
CA SER A 166 23.13 -17.62 -58.79
C SER A 166 23.78 -16.27 -59.10
N THR A 167 23.29 -15.18 -58.50
CA THR A 167 23.86 -13.84 -58.72
C THR A 167 25.20 -13.65 -58.00
N LEU A 168 25.41 -14.31 -56.87
CA LEU A 168 26.69 -14.29 -56.14
C LEU A 168 27.77 -15.11 -56.88
N THR A 169 27.41 -16.25 -57.49
CA THR A 169 28.34 -17.08 -58.25
C THR A 169 28.64 -16.56 -59.67
N GLY A 170 27.77 -15.71 -60.23
CA GLY A 170 28.02 -15.04 -61.51
C GLY A 170 29.02 -13.88 -61.44
N ALA A 171 29.28 -13.33 -60.24
CA ALA A 171 30.19 -12.20 -60.05
C ALA A 171 31.68 -12.60 -60.01
N GLU A 172 32.02 -13.87 -59.76
CA GLU A 172 33.42 -14.36 -59.77
C GLU A 172 33.95 -14.74 -61.16
N LYS A 173 33.11 -14.73 -62.21
CA LYS A 173 33.48 -15.18 -63.57
C LYS A 173 33.80 -14.03 -64.54
N VAL A 174 33.84 -12.79 -64.08
CA VAL A 174 34.22 -11.61 -64.87
C VAL A 174 35.31 -10.85 -64.11
N ALA A 175 36.51 -11.43 -64.07
CA ALA A 175 37.76 -10.78 -63.70
C ALA A 175 38.91 -11.46 -64.45
#